data_AF-A0AAX0I2B0-F1
#
_entry.id   AF-A0AAX0I2B0-F1
#
_cell.length_a   1.000
_cell.length_b   1.000
_cell.length_c   1.000
_cell.angle_alpha   90.00
_cell.angle_beta   90.00
_cell.angle_gamma   90.00
#
_symmetry.space_group_name_H-M   'P 1'
#
loop_
_entity.id
_entity.type
_entity.pdbx_description
1 polymer ?
#
loop_
_entity_poly.entity_id
_entity_poly.type
_entity_poly.pdbx_seq_one_letter_code
_entity_poly.pdbx_strand_id
1 'polypeptide(L)'
;MTDAFSVEVLRLVGSGLTPDFAGLGVVFYTKLNRLPFLQLAADSLVPKLSVIGSREIATQLLEVSRVQSCWHDGFHFVDMSEERLTHLAQFVSPPLPEAGDFIPALNGARLMTASLASLVEGIAHVGIISNRRELLLFSGGKCVLAEKIA
;
A
#
# COMPACT_ATOMS: atom_id res chain seq x y z
N MET A 1 -5.32 -17.10 -4.63
CA MET A 1 -6.12 -16.90 -3.42
C MET A 1 -5.68 -15.58 -2.85
N THR A 2 -6.58 -14.62 -2.71
CA THR A 2 -6.33 -13.35 -2.03
C THR A 2 -6.10 -13.66 -0.56
N ASP A 3 -4.97 -13.25 0.03
CA ASP A 3 -4.74 -13.45 1.46
C ASP A 3 -5.77 -12.64 2.25
N ALA A 4 -6.40 -13.29 3.25
CA ALA A 4 -7.49 -12.69 4.03
C ALA A 4 -7.03 -11.40 4.74
N PHE A 5 -5.78 -11.36 5.22
CA PHE A 5 -5.25 -10.28 6.04
C PHE A 5 -5.11 -8.94 5.29
N SER A 6 -4.57 -8.93 4.07
CA SER A 6 -4.39 -7.69 3.31
C SER A 6 -5.73 -7.03 2.96
N VAL A 7 -6.71 -7.85 2.58
CA VAL A 7 -8.09 -7.41 2.33
C VAL A 7 -8.74 -6.90 3.60
N GLU A 8 -8.56 -7.59 4.73
CA GLU A 8 -9.11 -7.19 6.02
C GLU A 8 -8.60 -5.80 6.44
N VAL A 9 -7.27 -5.58 6.42
CA VAL A 9 -6.66 -4.28 6.74
C VAL A 9 -7.24 -3.17 5.86
N LEU A 10 -7.29 -3.37 4.53
CA LEU A 10 -7.77 -2.35 3.60
C LEU A 10 -9.27 -2.07 3.77
N ARG A 11 -10.09 -3.08 4.06
CA ARG A 11 -11.52 -2.87 4.34
C ARG A 11 -11.74 -2.15 5.67
N LEU A 12 -10.93 -2.43 6.70
CA LEU A 12 -10.96 -1.70 7.96
C LEU A 12 -10.61 -0.21 7.73
N VAL A 13 -9.55 0.08 6.97
CA VAL A 13 -9.25 1.46 6.56
C VAL A 13 -10.43 2.06 5.78
N GLY A 14 -10.94 1.32 4.80
CA GLY A 14 -12.07 1.75 3.98
C GLY A 14 -13.32 2.13 4.78
N SER A 15 -13.58 1.43 5.88
CA SER A 15 -14.71 1.72 6.78
C SER A 15 -14.51 2.96 7.67
N GLY A 16 -13.28 3.45 7.80
CA GLY A 16 -12.92 4.59 8.66
C GLY A 16 -12.57 5.88 7.91
N LEU A 17 -12.79 5.94 6.59
CA LEU A 17 -12.38 7.08 5.77
C LEU A 17 -13.08 8.38 6.16
N THR A 18 -12.28 9.38 6.54
CA THR A 18 -12.72 10.74 6.84
C THR A 18 -12.72 11.64 5.58
N PRO A 19 -13.41 12.80 5.59
CA PRO A 19 -13.45 13.72 4.45
C PRO A 19 -12.08 14.28 4.01
N ASP A 20 -11.10 14.30 4.91
CA ASP A 20 -9.73 14.79 4.68
C ASP A 20 -8.75 13.68 4.26
N PHE A 21 -9.26 12.55 3.76
CA PHE A 21 -8.45 11.44 3.26
C PHE A 21 -7.76 11.78 1.93
N ALA A 22 -6.44 11.61 1.86
CA ALA A 22 -5.62 11.94 0.69
C ALA A 22 -5.49 10.80 -0.33
N GLY A 23 -5.84 9.58 0.06
CA GLY A 23 -5.48 8.35 -0.66
C GLY A 23 -4.40 7.58 0.07
N LEU A 24 -4.36 6.27 -0.13
CA LEU A 24 -3.47 5.34 0.56
C LEU A 24 -2.85 4.35 -0.42
N GLY A 25 -1.57 4.04 -0.23
CA GLY A 25 -0.90 2.90 -0.85
C GLY A 25 -0.27 2.00 0.21
N VAL A 26 -0.49 0.69 0.14
CA VAL A 26 0.07 -0.28 1.10
C VAL A 26 0.73 -1.43 0.34
N VAL A 27 1.99 -1.72 0.64
CA VAL A 27 2.70 -2.91 0.16
C VAL A 27 2.66 -3.97 1.26
N PHE A 28 2.04 -5.10 0.96
CA PHE A 28 2.01 -6.27 1.82
C PHE A 28 3.09 -7.24 1.34
N TYR A 29 4.06 -7.53 2.20
CA TYR A 29 5.25 -8.28 1.81
C TYR A 29 5.55 -9.44 2.77
N THR A 30 6.27 -10.43 2.26
CA THR A 30 6.96 -11.47 3.03
C THR A 30 8.47 -11.29 2.99
N LYS A 31 9.01 -10.64 1.94
CA LYS A 31 10.43 -10.24 1.81
C LYS A 31 10.54 -8.93 1.02
N LEU A 32 11.44 -8.03 1.44
CA LEU A 32 11.67 -6.72 0.79
C LEU A 32 12.96 -6.62 -0.03
N ASN A 33 13.80 -7.66 -0.01
CA ASN A 33 15.16 -7.64 -0.57
C ASN A 33 15.25 -7.31 -2.08
N ARG A 34 14.14 -7.35 -2.82
CA ARG A 34 14.09 -7.08 -4.26
C ARG A 34 13.23 -5.89 -4.67
N LEU A 35 12.62 -5.19 -3.71
CA LEU A 35 11.85 -3.99 -3.98
C LEU A 35 12.67 -2.76 -3.57
N PRO A 36 13.10 -1.91 -4.51
CA PRO A 36 13.75 -0.65 -4.17
C PRO A 36 12.77 0.34 -3.53
N PHE A 37 13.15 0.88 -2.38
CA PHE A 37 12.36 1.90 -1.69
C PHE A 37 13.24 2.93 -0.95
N LEU A 38 12.67 4.09 -0.67
CA LEU A 38 13.30 5.19 0.07
C LEU A 38 12.26 5.92 0.93
N GLN A 39 12.62 6.27 2.16
CA GLN A 39 11.79 7.09 3.05
C GLN A 39 11.60 8.51 2.50
N LEU A 40 10.36 8.96 2.31
CA LEU A 40 10.04 10.32 1.83
C LEU A 40 10.08 11.37 2.95
N ALA A 41 9.41 11.09 4.08
CA ALA A 41 9.31 12.01 5.20
C ALA A 41 10.48 11.87 6.19
N ALA A 42 11.69 12.26 5.78
CA ALA A 42 12.91 12.09 6.58
C ALA A 42 12.99 13.02 7.81
N ASP A 43 12.38 14.21 7.76
CA ASP A 43 12.57 15.26 8.78
C ASP A 43 11.45 15.31 9.85
N SER A 44 10.55 14.34 9.86
CA SER A 44 9.40 14.29 10.78
C SER A 44 9.57 13.22 11.84
N LEU A 45 8.99 13.44 13.02
CA LEU A 45 8.91 12.41 14.08
C LEU A 45 8.16 11.19 13.53
N VAL A 46 8.88 10.08 13.40
CA VAL A 46 8.33 8.81 12.92
C VAL A 46 7.25 8.35 13.92
N PRO A 47 6.00 8.14 13.48
CA PRO A 47 4.97 7.55 14.32
C PRO A 47 5.43 6.19 14.86
N LYS A 48 4.94 5.78 16.04
CA LYS A 48 5.31 4.47 16.59
C LYS A 48 4.96 3.37 15.58
N LEU A 49 5.98 2.64 15.09
CA LEU A 49 5.85 1.56 14.10
C LEU A 49 5.66 0.18 14.73
N SER A 50 5.62 0.06 16.06
CA SER A 50 5.34 -1.21 16.74
C SER A 50 3.83 -1.53 16.73
N VAL A 51 3.20 -1.42 15.56
CA VAL A 51 1.77 -1.60 15.33
C VAL A 51 1.54 -2.96 14.70
N ILE A 52 0.89 -3.85 15.44
CA ILE A 52 0.66 -5.26 15.06
C ILE A 52 -0.84 -5.51 15.11
N GLY A 53 -1.35 -6.27 14.15
CA GLY A 53 -2.76 -6.63 14.04
C GLY A 53 -3.54 -5.74 13.07
N SER A 54 -4.56 -6.31 12.43
CA SER A 54 -5.27 -5.69 11.31
C SER A 54 -5.93 -4.35 11.70
N ARG A 55 -6.53 -4.28 12.89
CA ARG A 55 -7.24 -3.10 13.39
C ARG A 55 -6.28 -1.96 13.75
N GLU A 56 -5.23 -2.27 14.50
CA GLU A 56 -4.22 -1.31 14.92
C GLU A 56 -3.49 -0.73 13.71
N ILE A 57 -3.14 -1.59 12.74
CA ILE A 57 -2.56 -1.17 11.46
C ILE A 57 -3.53 -0.25 10.73
N ALA A 58 -4.80 -0.64 10.59
CA ALA A 58 -5.79 0.19 9.90
C ALA A 58 -5.97 1.56 10.57
N THR A 59 -6.01 1.62 11.91
CA THR A 59 -6.06 2.88 12.66
C THR A 59 -4.84 3.75 12.37
N GLN A 60 -3.63 3.19 12.40
CA GLN A 60 -2.42 3.95 12.11
C GLN A 60 -2.39 4.43 10.65
N LEU A 61 -2.82 3.59 9.69
CA LEU A 61 -2.92 3.94 8.27
C LEU A 61 -3.93 5.07 8.02
N LEU A 62 -5.07 5.08 8.72
CA LEU A 62 -6.05 6.16 8.64
C LEU A 62 -5.46 7.50 9.08
N GLU A 63 -4.76 7.52 10.21
CA GLU A 63 -4.14 8.74 10.74
C GLU A 63 -3.08 9.31 9.79
N VAL A 64 -2.22 8.46 9.23
CA VAL A 64 -1.15 8.92 8.32
C VAL A 64 -1.66 9.30 6.93
N SER A 65 -2.83 8.82 6.51
CA SER A 65 -3.41 9.08 5.17
C SER A 65 -4.24 10.37 5.09
N ARG A 66 -4.26 11.19 6.14
CA ARG A 66 -4.91 12.50 6.11
C ARG A 66 -4.09 13.51 5.31
N VAL A 67 -4.74 14.42 4.60
CA VAL A 67 -4.09 15.48 3.80
C VAL A 67 -3.07 16.31 4.61
N GLN A 68 -3.33 16.52 5.91
CA GLN A 68 -2.45 17.30 6.78
C GLN A 68 -1.23 16.51 7.31
N SER A 69 -1.24 15.18 7.20
CA SER A 69 -0.15 14.34 7.68
C SER A 69 1.04 14.41 6.71
N CYS A 70 2.26 14.65 7.19
CA CYS A 70 3.46 14.55 6.34
C CYS A 70 3.76 13.12 5.85
N TRP A 71 3.04 12.13 6.37
CA TRP A 71 3.20 10.72 6.04
C TRP A 71 2.22 10.21 4.97
N HIS A 72 1.36 11.06 4.39
CA HIS A 72 0.29 10.60 3.49
C HIS A 72 0.75 10.20 2.09
N ASP A 73 1.97 10.60 1.68
CA ASP A 73 2.48 10.34 0.35
C ASP A 73 3.44 9.14 0.31
N GLY A 74 3.42 8.43 -0.82
CA GLY A 74 4.11 7.16 -1.01
C GLY A 74 3.29 5.94 -0.56
N PHE A 75 4.01 4.88 -0.19
CA PHE A 75 3.47 3.60 0.24
C PHE A 75 3.87 3.28 1.68
N HIS A 76 2.99 2.58 2.39
CA HIS A 76 3.27 2.04 3.72
C HIS A 76 3.46 0.53 3.61
N PHE A 77 4.35 -0.05 4.40
CA PHE A 77 4.69 -1.47 4.26
C PHE A 77 4.21 -2.26 5.46
N VAL A 78 3.57 -3.40 5.17
CA VAL A 78 3.08 -4.34 6.17
C VAL A 78 3.75 -5.69 5.95
N ASP A 79 4.43 -6.16 6.99
CA ASP A 79 4.97 -7.51 7.04
C ASP A 79 3.83 -8.51 7.27
N MET A 80 3.63 -9.41 6.33
CA MET A 80 2.57 -10.43 6.39
C MET A 80 2.89 -11.56 7.37
N SER A 81 4.17 -11.80 7.68
CA SER A 81 4.56 -12.90 8.57
C SER A 81 4.36 -12.53 10.04
N GLU A 82 4.51 -11.24 10.34
CA GLU A 82 4.41 -10.68 11.69
C GLU A 82 3.18 -9.81 11.88
N GLU A 83 2.33 -9.69 10.84
CA GLU A 83 1.16 -8.81 10.81
C GLU A 83 1.45 -7.40 11.33
N ARG A 84 2.57 -6.82 10.89
CA ARG A 84 3.16 -5.60 11.46
C ARG A 84 3.35 -4.51 10.42
N LEU A 85 2.94 -3.29 10.74
CA LEU A 85 3.27 -2.11 9.95
C LEU A 85 4.73 -1.71 10.19
N THR A 86 5.58 -1.83 9.18
CA THR A 86 7.04 -1.68 9.35
C THR A 86 7.60 -0.40 8.75
N HIS A 87 6.96 0.17 7.74
CA HIS A 87 7.44 1.38 7.07
C HIS A 87 6.28 2.31 6.74
N LEU A 88 6.52 3.62 6.78
CA LEU A 88 5.54 4.64 6.42
C LEU A 88 6.11 5.54 5.31
N ALA A 89 5.28 6.05 4.40
CA ALA A 89 5.67 7.06 3.42
C ALA A 89 6.93 6.72 2.61
N GLN A 90 6.96 5.53 2.01
CA GLN A 90 8.04 5.06 1.15
C GLN A 90 7.77 5.47 -0.31
N PHE A 91 8.77 6.06 -0.95
CA PHE A 91 8.88 6.04 -2.40
C PHE A 91 9.23 4.61 -2.83
N VAL A 92 8.51 4.07 -3.80
CA VAL A 92 8.72 2.72 -4.32
C VAL A 92 9.06 2.80 -5.79
N SER A 93 10.20 2.24 -6.17
CA SER A 93 10.68 2.18 -7.55
C SER A 93 10.76 0.71 -7.97
N PRO A 94 9.63 0.10 -8.36
CA PRO A 94 9.65 -1.30 -8.75
C PRO A 94 10.45 -1.45 -10.05
N PRO A 95 11.18 -2.57 -10.22
CA PRO A 95 11.88 -2.84 -11.46
C PRO A 95 10.90 -2.85 -12.63
N LEU A 96 11.33 -2.27 -13.75
CA LEU A 96 10.54 -2.32 -14.98
C LEU A 96 10.66 -3.71 -15.60
N PRO A 97 9.57 -4.23 -16.22
CA PRO A 97 9.62 -5.46 -16.98
C PRO A 97 10.49 -5.26 -18.24
N GLU A 98 10.96 -6.35 -18.83
CA GLU A 98 11.78 -6.26 -20.06
C GLU A 98 10.94 -5.78 -21.25
N ALA A 99 11.61 -5.26 -22.28
CA ALA A 99 10.93 -4.78 -23.47
C ALA A 99 10.18 -5.93 -24.17
N GLY A 100 8.85 -5.82 -24.26
CA GLY A 100 7.97 -6.83 -24.87
C GLY A 100 7.13 -7.62 -23.86
N ASP A 101 7.42 -7.48 -22.57
CA ASP A 101 6.60 -8.04 -21.50
C ASP A 101 5.33 -7.22 -21.24
N PHE A 102 4.47 -7.75 -20.37
CA PHE A 102 3.20 -7.14 -19.97
C PHE A 102 3.37 -5.69 -19.48
N ILE A 103 2.75 -4.74 -20.20
CA ILE A 103 2.57 -3.36 -19.75
C ILE A 103 1.12 -3.23 -19.25
N PRO A 104 0.89 -2.93 -17.96
CA PRO A 104 -0.46 -2.70 -17.46
C PRO A 104 -1.03 -1.44 -18.09
N ALA A 105 -2.23 -1.53 -18.67
CA ALA A 105 -2.97 -0.38 -19.22
C ALA A 105 -3.60 0.46 -18.08
N LEU A 106 -2.77 0.95 -17.16
CA LEU A 106 -3.16 1.74 -16.00
C LEU A 106 -2.65 3.17 -16.14
N ASN A 107 -3.46 4.13 -15.69
CA ASN A 107 -3.09 5.54 -15.67
C ASN A 107 -2.78 5.98 -14.24
N GLY A 108 -1.66 6.70 -14.07
CA GLY A 108 -1.25 7.28 -12.78
C GLY A 108 -0.12 6.51 -12.10
N ALA A 109 0.84 7.26 -11.56
CA ALA A 109 2.07 6.72 -10.99
C ALA A 109 1.79 5.69 -9.88
N ARG A 110 0.86 5.97 -8.97
CA ARG A 110 0.55 5.09 -7.83
C ARG A 110 -0.04 3.75 -8.27
N LEU A 111 -0.94 3.74 -9.26
CA LEU A 111 -1.51 2.49 -9.81
C LEU A 111 -0.46 1.69 -10.58
N MET A 112 0.39 2.38 -11.34
CA MET A 112 1.49 1.73 -12.05
C MET A 112 2.48 1.08 -11.08
N THR A 113 2.91 1.82 -10.06
CA THR A 113 3.77 1.30 -9.00
C THR A 113 3.13 0.10 -8.29
N ALA A 114 1.83 0.15 -8.00
CA ALA A 114 1.15 -0.97 -7.34
C ALA A 114 1.14 -2.25 -8.20
N SER A 115 0.83 -2.12 -9.49
CA SER A 115 0.87 -3.25 -10.42
C SER A 115 2.30 -3.81 -10.55
N LEU A 116 3.31 -2.97 -10.83
CA LEU A 116 4.68 -3.44 -11.02
C LEU A 116 5.31 -3.98 -9.74
N ALA A 117 5.11 -3.34 -8.58
CA ALA A 117 5.62 -3.83 -7.31
C ALA A 117 5.01 -5.19 -6.94
N SER A 118 3.76 -5.46 -7.34
CA SER A 118 3.13 -6.77 -7.12
C SER A 118 3.69 -7.92 -7.98
N LEU A 119 4.59 -7.63 -8.94
CA LEU A 119 5.36 -8.65 -9.68
C LEU A 119 6.65 -9.06 -8.96
N VAL A 120 7.08 -8.28 -7.96
CA VAL A 120 8.37 -8.50 -7.29
C VAL A 120 8.27 -9.67 -6.32
N GLU A 121 9.22 -10.61 -6.40
CA GLU A 121 9.31 -11.72 -5.45
C GLU A 121 9.41 -11.19 -4.01
N GLY A 122 8.55 -11.72 -3.14
CA GLY A 122 8.44 -11.27 -1.76
C GLY A 122 7.33 -10.26 -1.52
N ILE A 123 6.69 -9.72 -2.56
CA ILE A 123 5.50 -8.89 -2.44
C ILE A 123 4.26 -9.76 -2.65
N ALA A 124 3.42 -9.87 -1.62
CA ALA A 124 2.20 -10.66 -1.68
C ALA A 124 1.09 -9.89 -2.40
N HIS A 125 0.86 -8.65 -1.96
CA HIS A 125 -0.17 -7.77 -2.51
C HIS A 125 0.26 -6.30 -2.44
N VAL A 126 -0.32 -5.48 -3.32
CA VAL A 126 -0.25 -4.02 -3.18
C VAL A 126 -1.65 -3.44 -3.21
N GLY A 127 -2.06 -2.81 -2.11
CA GLY A 127 -3.38 -2.21 -1.92
C GLY A 127 -3.35 -0.71 -2.20
N ILE A 128 -4.37 -0.22 -2.89
CA ILE A 128 -4.62 1.20 -3.11
C ILE A 128 -6.02 1.51 -2.61
N ILE A 129 -6.16 2.59 -1.83
CA ILE A 129 -7.46 3.24 -1.60
C ILE A 129 -7.36 4.64 -2.19
N SER A 130 -8.11 4.90 -3.26
CA SER A 130 -8.09 6.21 -3.93
C SER A 130 -8.89 7.25 -3.13
N ASN A 131 -8.61 8.53 -3.35
CA ASN A 131 -9.43 9.63 -2.81
C ASN A 131 -10.88 9.64 -3.35
N ARG A 132 -11.18 8.82 -4.38
CA ARG A 132 -12.54 8.56 -4.89
C ARG A 132 -13.23 7.39 -4.17
N ARG A 133 -12.64 6.91 -3.07
CA ARG A 133 -13.10 5.78 -2.25
C ARG A 133 -13.21 4.48 -3.06
N GLU A 134 -12.18 4.21 -3.87
CA GLU A 134 -12.04 2.94 -4.59
C GLU A 134 -10.91 2.13 -3.94
N LEU A 135 -11.22 0.90 -3.51
CA LEU A 135 -10.26 -0.09 -3.05
C LEU A 135 -9.82 -0.92 -4.25
N LEU A 136 -8.52 -0.94 -4.51
CA LEU A 136 -7.90 -1.81 -5.50
C LEU A 136 -6.83 -2.67 -4.82
N LEU A 137 -6.76 -3.96 -5.15
CA LEU A 137 -5.70 -4.85 -4.70
C LEU A 137 -5.01 -5.47 -5.90
N PHE A 138 -3.69 -5.38 -5.93
CA PHE A 138 -2.84 -5.92 -6.98
C PHE A 138 -2.07 -7.15 -6.49
N SER A 139 -1.98 -8.16 -7.34
CA SER A 139 -1.15 -9.36 -7.14
C SER A 139 -0.69 -9.88 -8.49
N GLY A 140 0.61 -10.19 -8.63
CA GLY A 140 1.17 -10.72 -9.87
C GLY A 140 0.94 -9.80 -11.08
N GLY A 141 1.04 -8.49 -10.89
CA GLY A 141 0.84 -7.48 -11.93
C GLY A 141 -0.62 -7.14 -12.23
N LYS A 142 -1.59 -7.87 -11.67
CA LYS A 142 -3.01 -7.74 -12.02
C LYS A 142 -3.82 -7.20 -10.85
N CYS A 143 -4.85 -6.42 -11.16
CA CYS A 143 -5.88 -6.06 -10.18
C CYS A 143 -6.74 -7.31 -9.91
N VAL A 144 -6.68 -7.83 -8.69
CA VAL A 144 -7.41 -9.04 -8.24
C VAL A 144 -8.63 -8.71 -7.39
N LEU A 145 -8.75 -7.45 -6.94
CA LEU A 145 -9.92 -6.93 -6.22
C LEU A 145 -10.14 -5.48 -6.62
N ALA A 146 -11.38 -5.12 -6.95
CA ALA A 146 -11.80 -3.74 -7.17
C ALA A 146 -13.17 -3.52 -6.53
N GLU A 147 -13.24 -2.66 -5.52
CA GLU A 147 -14.45 -2.37 -4.75
C GLU A 147 -14.63 -0.86 -4.61
N LYS A 148 -15.88 -0.41 -4.62
CA LYS A 148 -16.22 0.96 -4.21
C LYS A 148 -16.55 0.92 -2.72
N ILE A 149 -15.88 1.76 -1.93
CA ILE A 149 -16.07 1.85 -0.49
C ILE A 149 -16.93 3.09 -0.20
N ALA A 150 -17.96 2.93 0.64
CA ALA A 150 -18.88 4.00 1.01
C ALA A 150 -18.34 4.82 2.17
#